data_AF-A0A7L0D012-F1
#
_entry.id   AF-A0A7L0D012-F1
#
_cell.length_a   1.000
_cell.length_b   1.000
_cell.length_c   1.000
_cell.angle_alpha   90.00
_cell.angle_beta   90.00
_cell.angle_gamma   90.00
#
_symmetry.space_group_name_H-M   'P 1'
#
loop_
_entity.id
_entity.type
_entity.pdbx_description
1 polymer ?
#
loop_
_entity_poly.entity_id
_entity_poly.type
_entity_poly.pdbx_seq_one_letter_code
_entity_poly.pdbx_strand_id
1 'polypeptide(L)'
;QTRGRYKSKFHGATDYFVGLTVEQKCELAERELGEMKDEIERMKEDSEQTLQNLEAVIEEADAWWTYVKKAMSDFEKDITSTISSKKGSIIASENLLRYMEQKNRQRDLLREKLCLKNYLLKGYKKKLQQQLRQKEQMGEALCEVRLQELQVRNAQYQEKIDEKNQELLQLKLTSGKTVQDLNFYKRKLQDTMETSTSLMKNISQRKELLEKIEREAALVEEQRAESERVNQQLWKQLSDYSVPPVLSYVQKKAAVTELENNLKAWERKVAVAKMSFKSYHRAWNQVKMSGNQH
;
A
#
# COMPACT_ATOMS: atom_id res chain seq x y z
N GLN A 1 28.80 -58.35 71.61
CA GLN A 1 27.84 -57.35 72.14
C GLN A 1 27.55 -56.35 71.03
N THR A 2 26.28 -56.21 70.69
CA THR A 2 25.71 -55.39 69.60
C THR A 2 25.77 -53.88 69.86
N ARG A 3 25.89 -53.10 68.77
CA ARG A 3 25.53 -51.66 68.53
C ARG A 3 26.75 -50.87 68.04
N GLY A 4 26.68 -50.02 67.02
CA GLY A 4 25.53 -49.51 66.29
C GLY A 4 25.97 -48.88 64.96
N ARG A 5 25.08 -49.00 63.97
CA ARG A 5 25.22 -48.55 62.59
C ARG A 5 24.89 -47.05 62.52
N TYR A 6 25.88 -46.17 62.48
CA TYR A 6 25.68 -44.78 62.09
C TYR A 6 25.93 -44.63 60.58
N LYS A 7 24.82 -44.59 59.83
CA LYS A 7 24.81 -44.15 58.42
C LYS A 7 25.12 -42.65 58.39
N SER A 8 26.31 -42.24 57.96
CA SER A 8 26.49 -40.87 57.50
C SER A 8 25.83 -40.77 56.12
N LYS A 9 24.82 -39.91 56.04
CA LYS A 9 24.25 -39.48 54.76
C LYS A 9 25.36 -38.72 54.04
N PHE A 10 26.01 -39.36 53.07
CA PHE A 10 26.61 -38.63 51.97
C PHE A 10 25.46 -37.89 51.29
N HIS A 11 25.29 -36.61 51.64
CA HIS A 11 24.64 -35.69 50.73
C HIS A 11 25.46 -35.73 49.46
N GLY A 12 24.87 -36.29 48.41
CA GLY A 12 25.34 -36.07 47.05
C GLY A 12 25.27 -34.58 46.79
N ALA A 13 26.36 -33.87 47.10
CA ALA A 13 26.77 -32.74 46.31
C ALA A 13 27.05 -33.32 44.93
N THR A 14 25.98 -33.43 44.15
CA THR A 14 26.12 -33.47 42.71
C THR A 14 26.73 -32.11 42.43
N ASP A 15 28.07 -32.04 42.39
CA ASP A 15 28.77 -31.05 41.60
C ASP A 15 28.21 -31.24 40.18
N TYR A 16 27.05 -30.67 39.94
CA TYR A 16 26.66 -30.24 38.62
C TYR A 16 27.73 -29.22 38.28
N PHE A 17 28.85 -29.70 37.72
CA PHE A 17 29.65 -28.90 36.82
C PHE A 17 28.63 -28.34 35.83
N VAL A 18 28.21 -27.10 36.07
CA VAL A 18 27.39 -26.35 35.14
C VAL A 18 28.27 -26.24 33.91
N GLY A 19 27.99 -27.11 32.93
CA GLY A 19 28.71 -27.11 31.68
C GLY A 19 28.61 -25.72 31.08
N LEU A 20 29.73 -25.19 30.60
CA LEU A 20 29.77 -23.88 29.94
C LEU A 20 28.64 -23.80 28.92
N THR A 21 27.93 -22.68 28.92
CA THR A 21 26.89 -22.43 27.92
C THR A 21 27.51 -22.43 26.53
N VAL A 22 26.70 -22.63 25.49
CA VAL A 22 27.19 -22.62 24.11
C VAL A 22 27.88 -21.28 23.80
N GLU A 23 27.34 -20.17 24.29
CA GLU A 23 27.94 -18.83 24.18
C GLU A 23 29.30 -18.76 24.87
N GLN A 24 29.43 -19.23 26.11
CA GLN A 24 30.72 -19.25 26.82
C GLN A 24 31.75 -20.13 26.13
N LYS A 25 31.33 -21.23 25.49
CA LYS A 25 32.21 -22.09 24.68
C LYS A 25 32.64 -21.40 23.40
N CYS A 26 31.76 -20.66 22.75
CA CYS A 26 32.10 -19.85 21.58
C CYS A 26 33.08 -18.73 21.95
N GLU A 27 32.83 -17.99 23.03
CA GLU A 27 33.73 -16.95 23.54
C GLU A 27 35.12 -17.52 23.89
N LEU A 28 35.18 -18.69 24.54
CA LEU A 28 36.44 -19.37 24.81
C LEU A 28 37.14 -19.78 23.52
N ALA A 29 36.42 -20.37 22.56
CA ALA A 29 36.99 -20.79 21.28
C ALA A 29 37.52 -19.60 20.47
N GLU A 30 36.83 -18.46 20.50
CA GLU A 30 37.27 -17.21 19.84
C GLU A 30 38.52 -16.64 20.51
N ARG A 31 38.59 -16.66 21.85
CA ARG A 31 39.77 -16.24 22.60
C ARG A 31 40.98 -17.12 22.28
N GLU A 32 40.82 -18.43 22.37
CA GLU A 32 41.88 -19.40 22.06
C GLU A 32 42.34 -19.26 20.60
N LEU A 33 41.42 -19.00 19.67
CA LEU A 33 41.77 -18.68 18.29
C LEU A 33 42.59 -17.39 18.17
N GLY A 34 42.27 -16.37 18.95
CA GLY A 34 43.04 -15.13 19.03
C GLY A 34 44.45 -15.37 19.58
N GLU A 35 44.54 -16.03 20.73
CA GLU A 35 45.81 -16.35 21.38
C GLU A 35 46.73 -17.22 20.49
N MET A 36 46.16 -18.22 19.81
CA MET A 36 46.87 -19.08 18.86
C MET A 36 47.36 -18.28 17.64
N LYS A 37 46.57 -17.33 17.13
CA LYS A 37 47.00 -16.45 16.03
C LYS A 37 48.16 -15.56 16.46
N ASP A 38 48.07 -14.96 17.64
CA ASP A 38 49.13 -14.11 18.18
C ASP A 38 50.41 -14.93 18.43
N GLU A 39 50.29 -16.18 18.90
CA GLU A 39 51.44 -17.08 19.07
C GLU A 39 52.08 -17.48 17.73
N ILE A 40 51.28 -17.78 16.71
CA ILE A 40 51.79 -18.05 15.35
C ILE A 40 52.53 -16.83 14.80
N GLU A 41 52.01 -15.62 15.01
CA GLU A 41 52.64 -14.40 14.54
C GLU A 41 53.97 -14.12 15.26
N ARG A 42 54.00 -14.23 16.59
CA ARG A 42 55.26 -14.15 17.36
C ARG A 42 56.29 -15.19 16.91
N MET A 43 55.86 -16.44 16.72
CA MET A 43 56.75 -17.52 16.26
C MET A 43 57.33 -17.21 14.87
N LYS A 44 56.52 -16.65 13.97
CA LYS A 44 56.99 -16.22 12.64
C LYS A 44 58.04 -15.12 12.76
N GLU A 45 57.75 -14.06 13.52
CA GLU A 45 58.69 -12.95 13.73
C GLU A 45 60.02 -13.43 14.32
N ASP A 46 59.98 -14.29 15.35
CA ASP A 46 61.17 -14.86 15.98
C ASP A 46 61.96 -15.74 14.99
N SER A 47 61.26 -16.56 14.20
CA SER A 47 61.90 -17.43 13.20
C SER A 47 62.57 -16.63 12.09
N GLU A 48 61.93 -15.55 11.63
CA GLU A 48 62.45 -14.68 10.58
C GLU A 48 63.66 -13.87 11.08
N GLN A 49 63.57 -13.35 12.31
CA GLN A 49 64.70 -12.68 12.95
C GLN A 49 65.89 -13.62 13.14
N THR A 50 65.64 -14.88 13.51
CA THR A 50 66.68 -15.90 13.65
C THR A 50 67.30 -16.23 12.30
N LEU A 51 66.48 -16.40 11.25
CA LEU A 51 66.94 -16.68 9.90
C LEU A 51 67.84 -15.55 9.37
N GLN A 52 67.41 -14.30 9.51
CA GLN A 52 68.20 -13.12 9.12
C GLN A 52 69.54 -13.05 9.87
N ASN A 53 69.55 -13.40 11.16
CA ASN A 53 70.79 -13.44 11.95
C ASN A 53 71.74 -14.54 11.46
N LEU A 54 71.22 -15.72 11.14
CA LEU A 54 72.02 -16.83 10.62
C LEU A 54 72.58 -16.51 9.24
N GLU A 55 71.79 -15.92 8.35
CA GLU A 55 72.25 -15.44 7.04
C GLU A 55 73.39 -14.42 7.19
N ALA A 56 73.24 -13.43 8.08
CA ALA A 56 74.28 -12.46 8.35
C ALA A 56 75.59 -13.10 8.87
N VAL A 57 75.49 -14.13 9.72
CA VAL A 57 76.66 -14.87 10.22
C VAL A 57 77.34 -15.66 9.10
N ILE A 58 76.58 -16.28 8.20
CA ILE A 58 77.12 -17.01 7.04
C ILE A 58 77.86 -16.04 6.11
N GLU A 59 77.24 -14.91 5.77
CA GLU A 59 77.87 -13.88 4.92
C GLU A 59 79.15 -13.33 5.55
N GLU A 60 79.15 -13.10 6.87
CA GLU A 60 80.34 -12.70 7.60
C GLU A 60 81.43 -13.79 7.51
N ALA A 61 81.09 -15.05 7.76
CA ALA A 61 82.04 -16.17 7.70
C ALA A 61 82.66 -16.33 6.30
N ASP A 62 81.86 -16.19 5.23
CA ASP A 62 82.33 -16.23 3.85
C ASP A 62 83.29 -15.05 3.53
N ALA A 63 82.97 -13.85 4.02
CA ALA A 63 83.86 -12.70 3.89
C ALA A 63 85.18 -12.90 4.65
N TRP A 64 85.14 -13.48 5.85
CA TRP A 64 86.34 -13.84 6.62
C TRP A 64 87.16 -14.91 5.91
N TRP A 65 86.52 -15.94 5.38
CA TRP A 65 87.19 -17.03 4.67
C TRP A 65 87.96 -16.52 3.45
N THR A 66 87.30 -15.71 2.62
CA THR A 66 87.93 -15.08 1.45
C THR A 66 89.08 -14.14 1.85
N TYR A 67 88.92 -13.38 2.93
CA TYR A 67 89.98 -12.52 3.48
C TYR A 67 91.19 -13.31 3.97
N VAL A 68 90.99 -14.36 4.77
CA VAL A 68 92.07 -15.21 5.31
C VAL A 68 92.82 -15.90 4.19
N LYS A 69 92.11 -16.48 3.21
CA LYS A 69 92.74 -17.13 2.05
C LYS A 69 93.63 -16.15 1.27
N LYS A 70 93.17 -14.92 1.07
CA LYS A 70 93.96 -13.87 0.43
C LYS A 70 95.16 -13.47 1.31
N ALA A 71 94.96 -13.29 2.61
CA ALA A 71 96.03 -12.94 3.54
C ALA A 71 97.13 -14.01 3.60
N MET A 72 96.77 -15.30 3.52
CA MET A 72 97.73 -16.40 3.40
C MET A 72 98.53 -16.32 2.10
N SER A 73 97.86 -16.15 0.96
CA SER A 73 98.52 -16.01 -0.34
C SER A 73 99.45 -14.79 -0.41
N ASP A 74 99.00 -13.64 0.12
CA ASP A 74 99.79 -12.41 0.18
C ASP A 74 101.02 -12.63 1.09
N PHE A 75 100.86 -13.31 2.23
CA PHE A 75 101.97 -13.61 3.15
C PHE A 75 103.02 -14.54 2.50
N GLU A 76 102.59 -15.62 1.85
CA GLU A 76 103.50 -16.52 1.14
C GLU A 76 104.30 -15.79 0.06
N LYS A 77 103.61 -14.91 -0.69
CA LYS A 77 104.25 -14.09 -1.72
C LYS A 77 105.22 -13.08 -1.11
N ASP A 78 104.81 -12.28 -0.14
CA ASP A 78 105.59 -11.14 0.33
C ASP A 78 106.71 -11.53 1.31
N ILE A 79 106.51 -12.59 2.10
CA ILE A 79 107.44 -13.02 3.15
C ILE A 79 108.20 -14.28 2.73
N THR A 80 107.51 -15.37 2.40
CA THR A 80 108.18 -16.66 2.14
C THR A 80 109.09 -16.61 0.92
N SER A 81 108.62 -16.00 -0.18
CA SER A 81 109.42 -15.86 -1.41
C SER A 81 110.62 -14.90 -1.22
N THR A 82 110.44 -13.82 -0.47
CA THR A 82 111.48 -12.82 -0.20
C THR A 82 112.58 -13.38 0.70
N ILE A 83 112.21 -14.13 1.74
CA ILE A 83 113.16 -14.74 2.69
C ILE A 83 113.94 -15.89 2.04
N SER A 84 113.32 -16.65 1.13
CA SER A 84 114.01 -17.69 0.36
C SER A 84 115.16 -17.16 -0.52
N SER A 85 115.14 -15.87 -0.88
CA SER A 85 116.12 -15.27 -1.81
C SER A 85 117.33 -14.61 -1.12
N LYS A 86 117.21 -14.21 0.15
CA LYS A 86 118.24 -13.43 0.87
C LYS A 86 118.77 -14.21 2.08
N LYS A 87 120.03 -14.63 2.00
CA LYS A 87 120.72 -15.43 3.03
C LYS A 87 121.12 -14.52 4.22
N GLY A 88 120.23 -14.36 5.20
CA GLY A 88 120.53 -13.63 6.46
C GLY A 88 119.35 -13.55 7.44
N SER A 89 119.49 -14.16 8.62
CA SER A 89 118.42 -14.28 9.64
C SER A 89 117.86 -12.94 10.13
N ILE A 90 118.69 -11.90 10.21
CA ILE A 90 118.30 -10.59 10.76
C ILE A 90 117.40 -9.80 9.77
N ILE A 91 117.71 -9.88 8.48
CA ILE A 91 116.93 -9.21 7.41
C ILE A 91 115.55 -9.87 7.28
N ALA A 92 115.46 -11.18 7.50
CA ALA A 92 114.20 -11.92 7.51
C ALA A 92 113.27 -11.46 8.64
N SER A 93 113.78 -11.29 9.87
CA SER A 93 113.00 -10.81 11.01
C SER A 93 112.51 -9.36 10.85
N GLU A 94 113.33 -8.48 10.28
CA GLU A 94 112.96 -7.07 10.08
C GLU A 94 111.85 -6.91 9.03
N ASN A 95 111.92 -7.69 7.94
CA ASN A 95 110.88 -7.71 6.91
C ASN A 95 109.55 -8.24 7.47
N LEU A 96 109.60 -9.28 8.31
CA LEU A 96 108.42 -9.82 8.98
C LEU A 96 107.78 -8.77 9.90
N LEU A 97 108.58 -8.07 10.71
CA LEU A 97 108.10 -7.01 11.60
C LEU A 97 107.41 -5.89 10.81
N ARG A 98 108.05 -5.42 9.74
CA ARG A 98 107.50 -4.34 8.88
C ARG A 98 106.18 -4.76 8.22
N TYR A 99 106.07 -6.02 7.78
CA TYR A 99 104.83 -6.56 7.25
C TYR A 99 103.71 -6.59 8.30
N MET A 100 104.00 -7.07 9.51
CA MET A 100 103.03 -7.09 10.61
C MET A 100 102.55 -5.68 10.99
N GLU A 101 103.46 -4.71 11.08
CA GLU A 101 103.12 -3.31 11.34
C GLU A 101 102.23 -2.73 10.24
N GLN A 102 102.54 -2.99 8.97
CA GLN A 102 101.75 -2.53 7.84
C GLN A 102 100.34 -3.14 7.82
N LYS A 103 100.21 -4.44 8.09
CA LYS A 103 98.90 -5.12 8.16
C LYS A 103 98.08 -4.65 9.37
N ASN A 104 98.73 -4.40 10.51
CA ASN A 104 98.06 -3.81 11.67
C ASN A 104 97.50 -2.42 11.35
N ARG A 105 98.29 -1.53 10.72
CA ARG A 105 97.82 -0.21 10.28
C ARG A 105 96.63 -0.30 9.32
N GLN A 106 96.67 -1.22 8.35
CA GLN A 106 95.56 -1.44 7.41
C GLN A 106 94.28 -1.91 8.13
N ARG A 107 94.41 -2.81 9.10
CA ARG A 107 93.28 -3.28 9.92
C ARG A 107 92.68 -2.16 10.76
N ASP A 108 93.51 -1.29 11.35
CA ASP A 108 93.04 -0.17 12.16
C ASP A 108 92.28 0.86 11.32
N LEU A 109 92.78 1.19 10.12
CA LEU A 109 92.05 2.05 9.17
C LEU A 109 90.70 1.46 8.74
N LEU A 110 90.65 0.14 8.49
CA LEU A 110 89.40 -0.53 8.16
C LEU A 110 88.42 -0.50 9.33
N ARG A 111 88.90 -0.71 10.56
CA ARG A 111 88.09 -0.62 11.78
C ARG A 111 87.47 0.76 11.91
N GLU A 112 88.24 1.83 11.77
CA GLU A 112 87.73 3.21 11.84
C GLU A 112 86.66 3.48 10.77
N LYS A 113 86.91 3.04 9.53
CA LYS A 113 85.94 3.16 8.43
C LYS A 113 84.63 2.44 8.74
N LEU A 114 84.70 1.21 9.26
CA LEU A 114 83.51 0.42 9.63
C LEU A 114 82.77 1.05 10.82
N CYS A 115 83.48 1.55 11.84
CA CYS A 115 82.89 2.27 12.96
C CYS A 115 82.09 3.50 12.51
N LEU A 116 82.67 4.32 11.62
CA LEU A 116 81.97 5.48 11.05
C LEU A 116 80.73 5.08 10.25
N LYS A 117 80.84 4.04 9.40
CA LYS A 117 79.68 3.53 8.63
C LYS A 117 78.58 3.00 9.55
N ASN A 118 78.94 2.26 10.60
CA ASN A 118 78.00 1.74 11.59
C ASN A 118 77.28 2.88 12.34
N TYR A 119 78.01 3.92 12.74
CA TYR A 119 77.44 5.10 13.38
C TYR A 119 76.41 5.80 12.47
N LEU A 120 76.76 6.03 11.21
CA LEU A 120 75.85 6.64 10.22
C LEU A 120 74.59 5.79 9.98
N LEU A 121 74.75 4.47 9.81
CA LEU A 121 73.63 3.55 9.60
C LEU A 121 72.71 3.48 10.83
N LYS A 122 73.27 3.48 12.05
CA LYS A 122 72.47 3.57 13.29
C LYS A 122 71.66 4.86 13.35
N GLY A 123 72.25 5.99 12.97
CA GLY A 123 71.53 7.27 12.87
C GLY A 123 70.39 7.22 11.85
N TYR A 124 70.65 6.65 10.66
CA TYR A 124 69.64 6.51 9.62
C TYR A 124 68.49 5.57 10.03
N LYS A 125 68.80 4.42 10.65
CA LYS A 125 67.80 3.50 11.22
C LYS A 125 66.88 4.21 12.21
N LYS A 126 67.44 4.99 13.15
CA LYS A 126 66.65 5.75 14.12
C LYS A 126 65.72 6.76 13.44
N LYS A 127 66.20 7.46 12.41
CA LYS A 127 65.39 8.42 11.65
C LYS A 127 64.23 7.75 10.94
N LEU A 128 64.47 6.62 10.26
CA LEU A 128 63.41 5.84 9.61
C LEU A 128 62.38 5.31 10.62
N GLN A 129 62.82 4.76 11.75
CA GLN A 129 61.92 4.30 12.82
C GLN A 129 61.07 5.44 13.41
N GLN A 130 61.59 6.67 13.46
CA GLN A 130 60.81 7.82 13.90
C GLN A 130 59.77 8.23 12.85
N GLN A 131 60.13 8.22 11.57
CA GLN A 131 59.19 8.52 10.49
C GLN A 131 58.07 7.48 10.40
N LEU A 132 58.39 6.20 10.58
CA LEU A 132 57.40 5.13 10.61
C LEU A 132 56.36 5.37 11.72
N ARG A 133 56.82 5.59 12.95
CA ARG A 133 55.93 5.89 14.09
C ARG A 133 55.06 7.12 13.88
N GLN A 134 55.61 8.18 13.28
CA GLN A 134 54.82 9.37 12.95
C GLN A 134 53.74 9.07 11.91
N LYS A 135 54.04 8.20 10.92
CA LYS A 135 53.08 7.80 9.89
C LYS A 135 51.98 6.90 10.44
N GLU A 136 52.31 5.97 11.32
CA GLU A 136 51.35 5.10 12.01
C GLU A 136 50.37 5.93 12.85
N GLN A 137 50.88 6.81 13.72
CA GLN A 137 50.04 7.68 14.57
C GLN A 137 49.17 8.65 13.74
N MET A 138 49.71 9.22 12.67
CA MET A 138 48.95 10.11 11.79
C MET A 138 47.91 9.32 10.97
N GLY A 139 48.22 8.09 10.57
CA GLY A 139 47.32 7.21 9.83
C GLY A 139 46.13 6.76 10.67
N GLU A 140 46.36 6.36 11.92
CA GLU A 140 45.29 5.96 12.86
C GLU A 140 44.35 7.13 13.18
N ALA A 141 44.90 8.30 13.52
CA ALA A 141 44.08 9.48 13.84
C ALA A 141 43.23 9.95 12.64
N LEU A 142 43.79 9.93 11.42
CA LEU A 142 43.03 10.28 10.21
C LEU A 142 41.95 9.24 9.89
N CYS A 143 42.23 7.96 10.11
CA CYS A 143 41.22 6.90 9.93
C CYS A 143 40.08 7.02 10.94
N GLU A 144 40.39 7.33 12.20
CA GLU A 144 39.38 7.50 13.25
C GLU A 144 38.49 8.71 12.99
N VAL A 145 39.05 9.88 12.65
CA VAL A 145 38.27 11.07 12.29
C VAL A 145 37.39 10.80 11.07
N ARG A 146 37.93 10.15 10.02
CA ARG A 146 37.15 9.77 8.83
C ARG A 146 35.99 8.84 9.19
N LEU A 147 36.21 7.88 10.09
CA LEU A 147 35.18 6.96 10.55
C LEU A 147 34.09 7.70 11.32
N GLN A 148 34.46 8.62 12.22
CA GLN A 148 33.51 9.45 12.96
C GLN A 148 32.70 10.36 12.03
N GLU A 149 33.34 11.00 11.05
CA GLU A 149 32.64 11.80 10.03
C GLU A 149 31.61 10.97 9.26
N LEU A 150 31.96 9.73 8.90
CA LEU A 150 31.07 8.82 8.19
C LEU A 150 29.90 8.40 9.08
N GLN A 151 30.14 8.11 10.35
CA GLN A 151 29.10 7.81 11.33
C GLN A 151 28.13 8.99 11.51
N VAL A 152 28.65 10.22 11.68
CA VAL A 152 27.83 11.42 11.80
C VAL A 152 26.99 11.64 10.54
N ARG A 153 27.59 11.51 9.35
CA ARG A 153 26.87 11.67 8.09
C ARG A 153 25.79 10.61 7.92
N ASN A 154 26.05 9.37 8.32
CA ASN A 154 25.08 8.29 8.26
C ASN A 154 23.89 8.57 9.21
N ALA A 155 24.17 8.97 10.45
CA ALA A 155 23.12 9.37 11.40
C ALA A 155 22.25 10.51 10.85
N GLN A 156 22.86 11.55 10.25
CA GLN A 156 22.13 12.64 9.61
C GLN A 156 21.24 12.20 8.43
N TYR A 157 21.70 11.23 7.63
CA TYR A 157 20.87 10.68 6.56
C TYR A 157 19.73 9.82 7.09
N GLN A 158 19.97 9.06 8.15
CA GLN A 158 18.94 8.25 8.79
C GLN A 158 17.82 9.14 9.36
N GLU A 159 18.18 10.22 10.06
CA GLU A 159 17.22 11.21 10.56
C GLU A 159 16.37 11.81 9.43
N LYS A 160 17.01 12.24 8.32
CA LYS A 160 16.29 12.74 7.14
C LYS A 160 15.37 11.71 6.50
N ILE A 161 15.78 10.44 6.46
CA ILE A 161 14.93 9.35 5.96
C ILE A 161 13.70 9.20 6.86
N ASP A 162 13.90 9.24 8.18
CA ASP A 162 12.82 9.09 9.15
C ASP A 162 11.84 10.28 9.09
N GLU A 163 12.32 11.51 8.95
CA GLU A 163 11.49 12.70 8.70
C GLU A 163 10.62 12.53 7.44
N LYS A 164 11.23 12.15 6.31
CA LYS A 164 10.49 11.96 5.06
C LYS A 164 9.50 10.79 5.11
N ASN A 165 9.82 9.74 5.86
CA ASN A 165 8.88 8.64 6.10
C ASN A 165 7.68 9.09 6.94
N GLN A 166 7.89 9.93 7.95
CA GLN A 166 6.80 10.52 8.74
C GLN A 166 5.91 11.43 7.88
N GLU A 167 6.50 12.32 7.07
CA GLU A 167 5.76 13.16 6.12
C GLU A 167 4.93 12.31 5.14
N LEU A 168 5.53 11.25 4.57
CA LEU A 168 4.85 10.35 3.65
C LEU A 168 3.67 9.63 4.34
N LEU A 169 3.83 9.24 5.60
CA LEU A 169 2.75 8.61 6.37
C LEU A 169 1.59 9.58 6.59
N GLN A 170 1.88 10.84 6.97
CA GLN A 170 0.85 11.87 7.14
C GLN A 170 0.11 12.17 5.84
N LEU A 171 0.83 12.25 4.72
CA LEU A 171 0.24 12.43 3.39
C LEU A 171 -0.65 11.25 3.00
N LYS A 172 -0.23 10.01 3.26
CA LYS A 172 -1.05 8.81 3.02
C LYS A 172 -2.35 8.83 3.83
N LEU A 173 -2.26 9.17 5.12
CA LEU A 173 -3.45 9.27 5.98
C LEU A 173 -4.41 10.36 5.50
N THR A 174 -3.87 11.52 5.13
CA THR A 174 -4.67 12.65 4.63
C THR A 174 -5.34 12.30 3.31
N SER A 175 -4.57 11.75 2.37
CA SER A 175 -5.09 11.27 1.07
C SER A 175 -6.19 10.22 1.26
N GLY A 176 -6.00 9.27 2.17
CA GLY A 176 -7.01 8.26 2.51
C GLY A 176 -8.31 8.89 3.02
N LYS A 177 -8.22 9.86 3.94
CA LYS A 177 -9.39 10.62 4.45
C LYS A 177 -10.08 11.40 3.33
N THR A 178 -9.32 12.11 2.49
CA THR A 178 -9.87 12.87 1.36
C THR A 178 -10.62 11.97 0.38
N VAL A 179 -10.10 10.76 0.09
CA VAL A 179 -10.78 9.78 -0.76
C VAL A 179 -12.06 9.25 -0.11
N GLN A 180 -12.06 9.01 1.20
CA GLN A 180 -13.26 8.61 1.94
C GLN A 180 -14.34 9.70 1.87
N ASP A 181 -13.97 10.95 2.14
CA ASP A 181 -14.88 12.10 2.08
C ASP A 181 -15.44 12.29 0.66
N LEU A 182 -14.57 12.23 -0.35
CA LEU A 182 -14.99 12.32 -1.75
C LEU A 182 -16.02 11.23 -2.10
N ASN A 183 -15.77 9.99 -1.70
CA ASN A 183 -16.68 8.87 -1.95
C ASN A 183 -17.99 9.00 -1.16
N PHE A 184 -17.97 9.61 0.02
CA PHE A 184 -19.17 9.93 0.79
C PHE A 184 -20.02 10.98 0.06
N TYR A 185 -19.43 12.10 -0.35
CA TYR A 185 -20.16 13.15 -1.08
C TYR A 185 -20.63 12.69 -2.45
N LYS A 186 -19.86 11.85 -3.16
CA LYS A 186 -20.28 11.24 -4.42
C LYS A 186 -21.54 10.39 -4.27
N ARG A 187 -21.60 9.55 -3.23
CA ARG A 187 -22.79 8.74 -2.91
C ARG A 187 -23.98 9.62 -2.56
N LYS A 188 -23.79 10.59 -1.66
CA LYS A 188 -24.85 11.53 -1.28
C LYS A 188 -25.41 12.29 -2.49
N LEU A 189 -24.54 12.73 -3.40
CA LEU A 189 -24.95 13.39 -4.64
C LEU A 189 -25.77 12.44 -5.53
N GLN A 190 -25.31 11.20 -5.71
CA GLN A 190 -26.03 10.19 -6.47
C GLN A 190 -27.43 9.94 -5.90
N ASP A 191 -27.54 9.75 -4.58
CA ASP A 191 -28.83 9.53 -3.90
C ASP A 191 -29.77 10.74 -4.09
N THR A 192 -29.25 11.97 -3.99
CA THR A 192 -30.04 13.19 -4.24
C THR A 192 -30.47 13.32 -5.71
N MET A 193 -29.67 12.83 -6.65
CA MET A 193 -30.01 12.84 -8.07
C MET A 193 -31.08 11.79 -8.39
N GLU A 194 -30.95 10.59 -7.83
CA GLU A 194 -31.94 9.52 -7.98
C GLU A 194 -33.30 9.91 -7.36
N THR A 195 -33.29 10.52 -6.18
CA THR A 195 -34.52 11.05 -5.57
C THR A 195 -35.12 12.20 -6.38
N SER A 196 -34.30 13.12 -6.90
CA SER A 196 -34.77 14.22 -7.75
C SER A 196 -35.41 13.71 -9.05
N THR A 197 -34.77 12.76 -9.74
CA THR A 197 -35.32 12.15 -10.97
C THR A 197 -36.63 11.38 -10.69
N SER A 198 -36.71 10.66 -9.57
CA SER A 198 -37.94 10.00 -9.12
C SER A 198 -39.07 11.02 -8.82
N LEU A 199 -38.75 12.11 -8.12
CA LEU A 199 -39.71 13.19 -7.84
C LEU A 199 -40.18 13.86 -9.12
N MET A 200 -39.29 14.14 -10.08
CA MET A 200 -39.67 14.69 -11.39
C MET A 200 -40.65 13.77 -12.11
N LYS A 201 -40.38 12.45 -12.12
CA LYS A 201 -41.31 11.46 -12.69
C LYS A 201 -42.67 11.48 -11.99
N ASN A 202 -42.70 11.51 -10.66
CA ASN A 202 -43.93 11.58 -9.88
C ASN A 202 -44.71 12.88 -10.15
N ILE A 203 -44.02 14.02 -10.28
CA ILE A 203 -44.64 15.30 -10.62
C ILE A 203 -45.29 15.23 -12.00
N SER A 204 -44.60 14.69 -13.01
CA SER A 204 -45.18 14.52 -14.35
C SER A 204 -46.42 13.63 -14.33
N GLN A 205 -46.36 12.48 -13.64
CA GLN A 205 -47.51 11.57 -13.51
C GLN A 205 -48.69 12.23 -12.79
N ARG A 206 -48.44 13.00 -11.73
CA ARG A 206 -49.49 13.74 -11.02
C ARG A 206 -50.11 14.84 -11.86
N LYS A 207 -49.32 15.54 -12.67
CA LYS A 207 -49.83 16.54 -13.62
C LYS A 207 -50.76 15.92 -14.66
N GLU A 208 -50.38 14.78 -15.24
CA GLU A 208 -51.23 14.04 -16.19
C GLU A 208 -52.54 13.57 -15.54
N LEU A 209 -52.48 13.09 -14.30
CA LEU A 209 -53.68 12.67 -13.55
C LEU A 209 -54.58 13.87 -13.23
N LEU A 210 -53.99 15.00 -12.81
CA LEU A 210 -54.74 16.23 -12.54
C LEU A 210 -55.51 16.67 -13.79
N GLU A 211 -54.85 16.68 -14.95
CA GLU A 211 -55.48 17.04 -16.22
C GLU A 211 -56.66 16.11 -16.59
N LYS A 212 -56.55 14.80 -16.28
CA LYS A 212 -57.65 13.86 -16.44
C LYS A 212 -58.82 14.16 -15.52
N ILE A 213 -58.54 14.42 -14.23
CA ILE A 213 -59.58 14.76 -13.24
C ILE A 213 -60.26 16.08 -13.60
N GLU A 214 -59.51 17.09 -14.07
CA GLU A 214 -60.08 18.36 -14.51
C GLU A 214 -61.03 18.17 -15.71
N ARG A 215 -60.65 17.33 -16.68
CA ARG A 215 -61.52 16.95 -17.81
C ARG A 215 -62.78 16.20 -17.36
N GLU A 216 -62.64 15.25 -16.44
CA GLU A 216 -63.77 14.51 -15.87
C GLU A 216 -64.70 15.43 -15.05
N ALA A 217 -64.14 16.32 -14.24
CA ALA A 217 -64.92 17.29 -13.45
C ALA A 217 -65.73 18.23 -14.35
N ALA A 218 -65.14 18.72 -15.45
CA ALA A 218 -65.85 19.54 -16.43
C ALA A 218 -67.03 18.78 -17.08
N LEU A 219 -66.83 17.50 -17.44
CA LEU A 219 -67.89 16.64 -17.97
C LEU A 219 -69.01 16.41 -16.94
N VAL A 220 -68.64 16.12 -15.68
CA VAL A 220 -69.61 15.90 -14.60
C VAL A 220 -70.42 17.17 -14.33
N GLU A 221 -69.79 18.35 -14.34
CA GLU A 221 -70.51 19.62 -14.19
C GLU A 221 -71.49 19.89 -15.35
N GLU A 222 -71.11 19.56 -16.59
CA GLU A 222 -72.02 19.65 -17.74
C GLU A 222 -73.23 18.70 -17.58
N GLN A 223 -72.98 17.45 -17.22
CA GLN A 223 -74.03 16.45 -16.96
C GLN A 223 -74.94 16.84 -15.79
N ARG A 224 -74.34 17.40 -14.73
CA ARG A 224 -75.06 17.93 -13.56
C ARG A 224 -75.97 19.08 -13.98
N ALA A 225 -75.46 20.04 -14.75
CA ALA A 225 -76.25 21.17 -15.25
C ALA A 225 -77.42 20.72 -16.14
N GLU A 226 -77.21 19.74 -17.01
CA GLU A 226 -78.28 19.20 -17.86
C GLU A 226 -79.34 18.47 -17.03
N SER A 227 -78.90 17.64 -16.07
CA SER A 227 -79.81 16.96 -15.14
C SER A 227 -80.62 17.94 -14.28
N GLU A 228 -80.00 19.04 -13.84
CA GLU A 228 -80.69 20.12 -13.10
C GLU A 228 -81.72 20.83 -13.97
N ARG A 229 -81.43 21.10 -15.25
CA ARG A 229 -82.40 21.68 -16.19
C ARG A 229 -83.63 20.78 -16.34
N VAL A 230 -83.41 19.48 -16.58
CA VAL A 230 -84.49 18.49 -16.69
C VAL A 230 -85.29 18.41 -15.39
N ASN A 231 -84.63 18.36 -14.24
CA ASN A 231 -85.29 18.32 -12.94
C ASN A 231 -86.14 19.58 -12.70
N GLN A 232 -85.63 20.77 -13.01
CA GLN A 232 -86.39 22.02 -12.93
C GLN A 232 -87.61 22.01 -13.86
N GLN A 233 -87.49 21.45 -15.06
CA GLN A 233 -88.61 21.29 -15.98
C GLN A 233 -89.68 20.34 -15.43
N LEU A 234 -89.28 19.21 -14.84
CA LEU A 234 -90.20 18.27 -14.17
C LEU A 234 -90.90 18.92 -12.98
N TRP A 235 -90.20 19.70 -12.15
CA TRP A 235 -90.80 20.46 -11.06
C TRP A 235 -91.85 21.46 -11.55
N LYS A 236 -91.58 22.17 -12.65
CA LYS A 236 -92.57 23.04 -13.30
C LYS A 236 -93.78 22.25 -13.79
N GLN A 237 -93.57 21.11 -14.45
CA GLN A 237 -94.67 20.24 -14.88
C GLN A 237 -95.50 19.74 -13.69
N LEU A 238 -94.84 19.41 -12.56
CA LEU A 238 -95.51 18.98 -11.34
C LEU A 238 -96.32 20.11 -10.69
N SER A 239 -95.80 21.35 -10.69
CA SER A 239 -96.56 22.51 -10.20
C SER A 239 -97.73 22.88 -11.09
N ASP A 240 -97.59 22.71 -12.42
CA ASP A 240 -98.64 22.95 -13.39
C ASP A 240 -99.70 21.82 -13.37
N TYR A 241 -99.32 20.62 -12.92
CA TYR A 241 -100.21 19.48 -12.77
C TYR A 241 -101.08 19.62 -11.51
N SER A 242 -102.27 20.19 -11.70
CA SER A 242 -103.33 20.20 -10.69
C SER A 242 -104.36 19.11 -11.01
N VAL A 243 -104.52 18.15 -10.09
CA VAL A 243 -105.52 17.08 -10.21
C VAL A 243 -106.92 17.72 -10.21
N PRO A 244 -107.68 17.65 -11.32
CA PRO A 244 -109.01 18.22 -11.37
C PRO A 244 -109.88 17.55 -10.29
N PRO A 245 -110.71 18.30 -9.54
CA PRO A 245 -111.60 17.71 -8.55
C PRO A 245 -112.42 16.57 -9.18
N VAL A 246 -112.53 15.43 -8.50
CA VAL A 246 -113.15 14.19 -9.04
C VAL A 246 -114.53 14.47 -9.65
N LEU A 247 -115.30 15.37 -9.03
CA LEU A 247 -116.59 15.83 -9.54
C LEU A 247 -116.54 16.48 -10.93
N SER A 248 -115.51 17.30 -11.22
CA SER A 248 -115.30 17.92 -12.53
C SER A 248 -114.98 16.88 -13.61
N TYR A 249 -114.15 15.88 -13.27
CA TYR A 249 -113.87 14.76 -14.17
C TYR A 249 -115.13 13.92 -14.44
N VAL A 250 -115.89 13.60 -13.39
CA VAL A 250 -117.15 12.84 -13.50
C VAL A 250 -118.19 13.61 -14.32
N GLN A 251 -118.32 14.92 -14.14
CA GLN A 251 -119.22 15.77 -14.94
C GLN A 251 -118.81 15.80 -16.41
N LYS A 252 -117.52 15.98 -16.71
CA LYS A 252 -117.03 15.92 -18.10
C LYS A 252 -117.21 14.54 -18.72
N LYS A 253 -116.98 13.45 -17.96
CA LYS A 253 -117.22 12.08 -18.41
C LYS A 253 -118.70 11.84 -18.68
N ALA A 254 -119.58 12.31 -17.80
CA ALA A 254 -121.03 12.24 -17.98
C ALA A 254 -121.47 12.99 -19.24
N ALA A 255 -120.95 14.21 -19.47
CA ALA A 255 -121.22 14.97 -20.69
C ALA A 255 -120.74 14.24 -21.96
N VAL A 256 -119.58 13.56 -21.92
CA VAL A 256 -119.13 12.72 -23.04
C VAL A 256 -120.10 11.56 -23.28
N THR A 257 -120.52 10.85 -22.23
CA THR A 257 -121.49 9.75 -22.37
C THR A 257 -122.86 10.23 -22.87
N GLU A 258 -123.28 11.43 -22.48
CA GLU A 258 -124.53 12.04 -22.95
C GLU A 258 -124.43 12.41 -24.44
N LEU A 259 -123.30 12.99 -24.87
CA LEU A 259 -123.02 13.27 -26.27
C LEU A 259 -122.96 11.98 -27.11
N GLU A 260 -122.36 10.90 -26.61
CA GLU A 260 -122.36 9.58 -27.26
C GLU A 260 -123.77 9.00 -27.40
N ASN A 261 -124.61 9.15 -26.37
CA ASN A 261 -126.01 8.71 -26.41
C ASN A 261 -126.83 9.55 -27.40
N ASN A 262 -126.61 10.86 -27.44
CA ASN A 262 -127.23 11.75 -28.41
C ASN A 262 -126.79 11.42 -29.84
N LEU A 263 -125.51 11.11 -30.06
CA LEU A 263 -124.99 10.68 -31.36
C LEU A 263 -125.68 9.38 -31.80
N LYS A 264 -125.79 8.37 -30.93
CA LYS A 264 -126.54 7.13 -31.20
C LYS A 264 -128.03 7.40 -31.47
N ALA A 265 -128.65 8.35 -30.77
CA ALA A 265 -130.04 8.72 -30.98
C ALA A 265 -130.24 9.39 -32.35
N TRP A 266 -129.32 10.27 -32.76
CA TRP A 266 -129.31 10.87 -34.09
C TRP A 266 -129.06 9.84 -35.20
N GLU A 267 -128.14 8.89 -35.00
CA GLU A 267 -127.95 7.76 -35.91
C GLU A 267 -129.23 6.95 -36.10
N ARG A 268 -129.97 6.66 -35.02
CA ARG A 268 -131.29 5.99 -35.10
C ARG A 268 -132.32 6.84 -35.84
N LYS A 269 -132.40 8.15 -35.58
CA LYS A 269 -133.32 9.06 -36.31
C LYS A 269 -133.02 9.08 -37.81
N VAL A 270 -131.74 9.11 -38.19
CA VAL A 270 -131.30 9.03 -39.58
C VAL A 270 -131.68 7.68 -40.19
N ALA A 271 -131.55 6.58 -39.46
CA ALA A 271 -131.98 5.25 -39.91
C ALA A 271 -133.49 5.19 -40.14
N VAL A 272 -134.31 5.72 -39.23
CA VAL A 272 -135.78 5.80 -39.38
C VAL A 272 -136.16 6.67 -40.56
N ALA A 273 -135.53 7.83 -40.74
CA ALA A 273 -135.77 8.71 -41.90
C ALA A 273 -135.39 8.04 -43.23
N LYS A 274 -134.30 7.25 -43.26
CA LYS A 274 -133.94 6.45 -44.45
C LYS A 274 -134.96 5.33 -44.71
N MET A 275 -135.47 4.66 -43.68
CA MET A 275 -136.47 3.60 -43.81
C MET A 275 -137.85 4.13 -44.22
N SER A 276 -138.29 5.27 -43.67
CA SER A 276 -139.53 5.93 -44.07
C SER A 276 -139.44 6.46 -45.50
N PHE A 277 -138.31 7.06 -45.91
CA PHE A 277 -138.08 7.43 -47.30
C PHE A 277 -138.17 6.23 -48.25
N LYS A 278 -137.58 5.08 -47.89
CA LYS A 278 -137.72 3.83 -48.67
C LYS A 278 -139.16 3.32 -48.71
N SER A 279 -139.92 3.46 -47.62
CA SER A 279 -141.35 3.09 -47.56
C SER A 279 -142.21 3.98 -48.44
N TYR A 280 -142.06 5.31 -48.35
CA TYR A 280 -142.74 6.27 -49.22
C TYR A 280 -142.39 6.05 -50.70
N HIS A 281 -141.13 5.72 -51.01
CA HIS A 281 -140.71 5.40 -52.36
C HIS A 281 -141.38 4.11 -52.90
N ARG A 282 -141.56 3.08 -52.05
CA ARG A 282 -142.29 1.86 -52.44
C ARG A 282 -143.78 2.09 -52.61
N ALA A 283 -144.42 2.84 -51.72
CA ALA A 283 -145.84 3.20 -51.81
C ALA A 283 -146.12 4.05 -53.06
N TRP A 284 -145.26 5.02 -53.38
CA TRP A 284 -145.35 5.82 -54.61
C TRP A 284 -145.25 4.96 -55.88
N ASN A 285 -144.34 3.98 -55.90
CA ASN A 285 -144.20 3.07 -57.05
C ASN A 285 -145.40 2.11 -57.21
N GLN A 286 -146.12 1.76 -56.13
CA GLN A 286 -147.32 0.91 -56.19
C GLN A 286 -148.56 1.65 -56.75
N VAL A 287 -148.71 2.93 -56.41
CA VAL A 287 -149.77 3.80 -56.98
C VAL A 287 -149.50 4.08 -58.47
N LYS A 288 -148.24 4.23 -58.87
CA LYS A 288 -147.85 4.42 -60.29
C LYS A 288 -148.15 3.21 -61.19
N MET A 289 -148.21 1.99 -60.63
CA MET A 289 -148.48 0.75 -61.40
C MET A 289 -149.97 0.39 -61.48
N SER A 290 -150.85 1.13 -60.79
CA SER A 290 -152.31 0.92 -60.83
C SER A 290 -153.05 1.87 -61.79
N GLY A 291 -152.32 2.82 -62.42
CA GLY A 291 -152.84 3.75 -63.43
C GLY A 291 -152.73 3.27 -64.87
N ASN A 292 -152.69 1.94 -65.11
CA ASN A 292 -152.56 1.35 -66.45
C ASN A 292 -153.44 0.09 -66.57
N GLN A 293 -154.74 0.20 -66.28
CA GLN A 293 -155.82 -0.67 -66.77
C GLN A 293 -157.16 0.07 -66.60
N HIS A 294 -157.82 0.32 -67.75
CA HIS A 294 -159.03 1.13 -68.03
C HIS A 294 -158.84 2.65 -68.17
#